data_AF-A0A3B9J5F5-F1
#
_entry.id   AF-A0A3B9J5F5-F1
#
_cell.length_a   1.000
_cell.length_b   1.000
_cell.length_c   1.000
_cell.angle_alpha   90.00
_cell.angle_beta   90.00
_cell.angle_gamma   90.00
#
_symmetry.space_group_name_H-M   'P 1'
#
loop_
_entity.id
_entity.type
_entity.pdbx_description
1 polymer ?
#
loop_
_entity_poly.entity_id
_entity_poly.type
_entity_poly.pdbx_seq_one_letter_code
_entity_poly.pdbx_strand_id
1 'polypeptide(L)'
;MAPRVTKTAALAILVAATAVSQAFGRFTYSVLYTEIRDDFGLSNTAAGGIGSLNLVGYLFGSLVVAFTIGAFGLAKTAKCGLLGVTIGLIALSWSPNSVVTLVALFLTGLAAAGVWITTPALAANILGPNR
;
A
#
# COMPACT_ATOMS: atom_id res chain seq x y z
N MET A 1 -19.92 22.47 17.88
CA MET A 1 -19.08 21.32 18.27
C MET A 1 -18.95 20.23 17.18
N ALA A 2 -19.88 20.12 16.23
CA ALA A 2 -19.85 19.11 15.15
C ALA A 2 -18.59 19.07 14.23
N PRO A 3 -17.95 20.20 13.83
CA PRO A 3 -16.90 20.11 12.79
C PRO A 3 -15.56 19.55 13.28
N ARG A 4 -15.29 19.55 14.60
CA ARG A 4 -14.03 19.01 15.16
C ARG A 4 -14.03 17.49 15.20
N VAL A 5 -15.16 16.88 15.55
CA VAL A 5 -15.31 15.41 15.63
C VAL A 5 -15.20 14.78 14.25
N THR A 6 -15.74 15.44 13.21
CA THR A 6 -15.62 14.98 11.82
C THR A 6 -14.17 15.02 11.33
N LYS A 7 -13.39 16.03 11.72
CA LYS A 7 -11.96 16.13 11.37
C LYS A 7 -11.12 15.04 12.04
N THR A 8 -11.34 14.78 13.33
CA THR A 8 -10.62 13.71 14.04
C THR A 8 -10.95 12.34 13.50
N ALA A 9 -12.22 12.08 13.17
CA ALA A 9 -12.64 10.83 12.55
C ALA A 9 -12.00 10.64 11.15
N ALA A 10 -12.00 11.68 10.32
CA ALA A 10 -11.37 11.64 9.00
C ALA A 10 -9.86 11.37 9.09
N LEU A 11 -9.16 12.02 10.03
CA LEU A 11 -7.73 11.77 10.27
C LEU A 11 -7.48 10.34 10.77
N ALA A 12 -8.31 9.82 11.68
CA ALA A 12 -8.19 8.45 12.16
C ALA A 12 -8.36 7.42 11.02
N ILE A 13 -9.32 7.65 10.12
CA ILE A 13 -9.53 6.80 8.94
C ILE A 13 -8.33 6.86 8.00
N LEU A 14 -7.76 8.03 7.76
CA LEU A 14 -6.57 8.21 6.93
C LEU A 14 -5.35 7.47 7.52
N VAL A 15 -5.14 7.57 8.83
CA VAL A 15 -4.08 6.84 9.53
C VAL A 15 -4.30 5.34 9.42
N ALA A 16 -5.51 4.85 9.69
CA ALA A 16 -5.84 3.44 9.58
C ALA A 16 -5.65 2.90 8.15
N ALA A 17 -6.13 3.63 7.14
CA ALA A 17 -5.95 3.28 5.73
C ALA A 17 -4.48 3.19 5.35
N THR A 18 -3.66 4.15 5.80
CA THR A 18 -2.22 4.16 5.55
C THR A 18 -1.51 3.02 6.24
N ALA A 19 -1.86 2.76 7.51
CA ALA A 19 -1.29 1.67 8.29
C ALA A 19 -1.56 0.31 7.63
N VAL A 20 -2.81 0.02 7.27
CA VAL A 20 -3.20 -1.20 6.56
C VAL A 20 -2.48 -1.28 5.20
N SER A 21 -2.47 -0.17 4.45
CA SER A 21 -1.88 -0.14 3.12
C SER A 21 -0.38 -0.43 3.10
N GLN A 22 0.35 -0.02 4.13
CA GLN A 22 1.81 -0.16 4.19
C GLN A 22 2.24 -1.42 4.94
N ALA A 23 1.50 -1.85 5.97
CA ALA A 23 1.99 -2.88 6.87
C ALA A 23 1.90 -4.29 6.29
N PHE A 24 0.75 -4.66 5.74
CA PHE A 24 0.50 -6.07 5.39
C PHE A 24 1.31 -6.54 4.17
N GLY A 25 1.48 -5.72 3.14
CA GLY A 25 2.30 -6.10 1.98
C GLY A 25 3.80 -6.16 2.29
N ARG A 26 4.29 -5.28 3.17
CA ARG A 26 5.73 -5.08 3.40
C ARG A 26 6.28 -5.87 4.58
N PHE A 27 5.55 -5.94 5.70
CA PHE A 27 6.05 -6.57 6.92
C PHE A 27 5.65 -8.04 7.04
N THR A 28 4.45 -8.41 6.58
CA THR A 28 3.99 -9.80 6.67
C THR A 28 4.87 -10.74 5.86
N TYR A 29 5.38 -10.30 4.70
CA TYR A 29 6.29 -11.11 3.88
C TYR A 29 7.57 -11.50 4.62
N SER A 30 8.19 -10.56 5.34
CA SER A 30 9.42 -10.83 6.09
C SER A 30 9.20 -11.82 7.24
N VAL A 31 8.03 -11.79 7.88
CA VAL A 31 7.66 -12.73 8.95
C VAL A 31 7.46 -14.13 8.41
N LEU A 32 6.83 -14.25 7.23
CA LEU A 32 6.56 -15.52 6.56
C LEU A 32 7.69 -15.97 5.64
N TYR A 33 8.84 -15.26 5.64
CA TYR A 33 9.92 -15.48 4.67
C TYR A 33 10.41 -16.94 4.66
N THR A 34 10.66 -17.51 5.84
CA THR A 34 11.19 -18.88 5.98
C THR A 34 10.17 -19.91 5.51
N GLU A 35 8.91 -19.76 5.92
CA GLU A 35 7.80 -20.64 5.50
C GLU A 35 7.57 -20.57 3.99
N ILE A 36 7.50 -19.35 3.41
CA ILE A 36 7.34 -19.14 1.95
C ILE A 36 8.51 -19.75 1.18
N ARG A 37 9.74 -19.59 1.69
CA ARG A 37 10.92 -20.18 1.05
C ARG A 37 10.84 -21.69 1.03
N ASP A 38 10.48 -22.29 2.17
CA ASP A 38 10.46 -23.73 2.36
C ASP A 38 9.28 -24.38 1.62
N ASP A 39 8.08 -23.76 1.62
CA ASP A 39 6.89 -24.19 0.87
C ASP A 39 7.10 -24.17 -0.66
N PHE A 40 7.80 -23.17 -1.18
CA PHE A 40 8.06 -23.05 -2.62
C PHE A 40 9.40 -23.68 -3.06
N GLY A 41 10.18 -24.24 -2.14
CA GLY A 41 11.50 -24.81 -2.43
C GLY A 41 12.49 -23.80 -3.05
N LEU A 42 12.36 -22.52 -2.71
CA LEU A 42 13.10 -21.43 -3.34
C LEU A 42 14.49 -21.25 -2.71
N SER A 43 15.47 -20.82 -3.52
CA SER A 43 16.75 -20.31 -3.00
C SER A 43 16.54 -19.04 -2.19
N ASN A 44 17.41 -18.80 -1.19
CA ASN A 44 17.41 -17.57 -0.39
C ASN A 44 17.40 -16.30 -1.25
N THR A 45 18.10 -16.31 -2.39
CA THR A 45 18.14 -15.17 -3.32
C THR A 45 16.78 -14.91 -3.98
N ALA A 46 16.05 -15.97 -4.36
CA ALA A 46 14.76 -15.85 -5.03
C ALA A 46 13.68 -15.36 -4.05
N ALA A 47 13.65 -15.90 -2.82
CA ALA A 47 12.75 -15.44 -1.77
C ALA A 47 13.02 -13.96 -1.40
N GLY A 48 14.29 -13.57 -1.23
CA GLY A 48 14.65 -12.17 -0.99
C GLY A 48 14.22 -11.23 -2.14
N GLY A 49 14.33 -11.70 -3.38
CA GLY A 49 13.90 -10.98 -4.58
C GLY A 49 12.39 -10.73 -4.63
N ILE A 50 11.58 -11.71 -4.22
CA ILE A 50 10.11 -11.59 -4.16
C ILE A 50 9.71 -10.46 -3.20
N GLY A 51 10.29 -10.43 -1.99
CA GLY A 51 10.03 -9.35 -1.03
C GLY A 51 10.45 -7.96 -1.55
N SER A 52 11.53 -7.90 -2.31
CA SER A 52 12.04 -6.66 -2.93
C SER A 52 11.10 -6.09 -3.99
N LEU A 53 10.29 -6.93 -4.65
CA LEU A 53 9.34 -6.47 -5.66
C LEU A 53 8.24 -5.58 -5.10
N ASN A 54 7.91 -5.68 -3.81
CA ASN A 54 7.02 -4.73 -3.19
C ASN A 54 7.59 -3.30 -3.24
N LEU A 55 8.89 -3.15 -3.00
CA LEU A 55 9.58 -1.86 -3.06
C LEU A 55 9.69 -1.33 -4.49
N VAL A 56 9.98 -2.23 -5.45
CA VAL A 56 9.98 -1.89 -6.88
C VAL A 56 8.60 -1.41 -7.31
N GLY A 57 7.55 -2.15 -6.96
CA GLY A 57 6.16 -1.76 -7.21
C GLY A 57 5.84 -0.39 -6.61
N TYR A 58 6.25 -0.14 -5.38
CA TYR A 58 6.09 1.16 -4.72
C TYR A 58 6.78 2.32 -5.46
N LEU A 59 8.00 2.11 -5.97
CA LEU A 59 8.70 3.13 -6.76
C LEU A 59 7.95 3.45 -8.06
N PHE A 60 7.53 2.41 -8.79
CA PHE A 60 6.71 2.60 -10.00
C PHE A 60 5.38 3.28 -9.69
N GLY A 61 4.68 2.84 -8.63
CA GLY A 61 3.43 3.45 -8.18
C GLY A 61 3.62 4.91 -7.79
N SER A 62 4.75 5.26 -7.18
CA SER A 62 5.07 6.64 -6.80
C SER A 62 5.23 7.54 -8.01
N LEU A 63 5.90 7.06 -9.07
CA LEU A 63 6.01 7.76 -10.35
C LEU A 63 4.63 7.94 -10.99
N VAL A 64 3.84 6.86 -11.08
CA VAL A 64 2.47 6.92 -11.62
C VAL A 64 1.65 7.98 -10.87
N VAL A 65 1.69 7.98 -9.54
CA VAL A 65 0.96 8.95 -8.73
C VAL A 65 1.46 10.37 -8.98
N ALA A 66 2.78 10.59 -9.07
CA ALA A 66 3.34 11.91 -9.35
C ALA A 66 2.81 12.51 -10.66
N PHE A 67 2.64 11.70 -11.70
CA PHE A 67 2.08 12.15 -12.98
C PHE A 67 0.55 12.27 -12.97
N THR A 68 -0.13 11.42 -12.20
CA THR A 68 -1.60 11.27 -12.28
C THR A 68 -2.34 12.16 -11.27
N ILE A 69 -1.66 12.61 -10.20
CA ILE A 69 -2.29 13.31 -9.08
C ILE A 69 -2.90 14.67 -9.49
N GLY A 70 -2.31 15.35 -10.47
CA GLY A 70 -2.84 16.61 -11.02
C GLY A 70 -4.16 16.44 -11.78
N ALA A 71 -4.41 15.27 -12.36
CA ALA A 71 -5.60 15.00 -13.17
C ALA A 71 -6.73 14.32 -12.38
N PHE A 72 -6.41 13.40 -11.45
CA PHE A 72 -7.40 12.58 -10.75
C PHE A 72 -7.87 13.16 -9.41
N GLY A 73 -7.09 14.06 -8.81
CA GLY A 73 -7.38 14.64 -7.50
C GLY A 73 -7.08 13.69 -6.33
N LEU A 74 -6.66 14.28 -5.21
CA LEU A 74 -6.12 13.60 -4.02
C LEU A 74 -7.04 12.50 -3.47
N ALA A 75 -8.33 12.79 -3.31
CA ALA A 75 -9.28 11.86 -2.68
C ALA A 75 -9.59 10.62 -3.53
N LYS A 76 -9.60 10.75 -4.87
CA LYS A 76 -9.84 9.60 -5.76
C LYS A 76 -8.62 8.70 -5.81
N THR A 77 -7.43 9.27 -5.92
CA THR A 77 -6.17 8.52 -5.92
C THR A 77 -5.98 7.73 -4.61
N ALA A 78 -6.31 8.32 -3.45
CA ALA A 78 -6.29 7.62 -2.17
C ALA A 78 -7.22 6.40 -2.15
N LYS A 79 -8.46 6.55 -2.62
CA LYS A 79 -9.46 5.46 -2.66
C LYS A 79 -9.06 4.36 -3.64
N CYS A 80 -8.61 4.72 -4.84
CA CYS A 80 -8.13 3.75 -5.83
C CYS A 80 -6.90 3.00 -5.33
N GLY A 81 -5.95 3.69 -4.68
CA GLY A 81 -4.81 3.05 -4.03
C GLY A 81 -5.24 2.07 -2.95
N LEU A 82 -6.17 2.46 -2.07
CA LEU A 82 -6.68 1.57 -1.02
C LEU A 82 -7.37 0.34 -1.58
N LEU A 83 -8.22 0.50 -2.60
CA LEU A 83 -8.87 -0.61 -3.30
C LEU A 83 -7.85 -1.56 -3.94
N GLY A 84 -6.83 -1.00 -4.61
CA GLY A 84 -5.75 -1.78 -5.21
C GLY A 84 -4.95 -2.59 -4.18
N VAL A 85 -4.68 -2.01 -3.01
CA VAL A 85 -4.00 -2.74 -1.94
C VAL A 85 -4.88 -3.86 -1.39
N THR A 86 -6.16 -3.62 -1.16
CA THR A 86 -7.09 -4.66 -0.69
C THR A 86 -7.16 -5.82 -1.68
N ILE A 87 -7.26 -5.54 -2.98
CA ILE A 87 -7.24 -6.57 -4.03
C ILE A 87 -5.93 -7.35 -4.00
N GLY A 88 -4.80 -6.65 -3.89
CA GLY A 88 -3.49 -7.27 -3.80
C GLY A 88 -3.34 -8.16 -2.55
N LEU A 89 -3.89 -7.75 -1.41
CA LEU A 89 -3.89 -8.56 -0.18
C LEU A 89 -4.77 -9.81 -0.29
N ILE A 90 -5.93 -9.70 -0.92
CA ILE A 90 -6.79 -10.86 -1.21
C ILE A 90 -6.04 -11.83 -2.13
N ALA A 91 -5.33 -11.32 -3.14
CA ALA A 91 -4.50 -12.15 -4.02
C ALA A 91 -3.33 -12.82 -3.26
N LEU A 92 -2.68 -12.10 -2.33
CA LEU A 92 -1.67 -12.70 -1.44
C LEU A 92 -2.25 -13.84 -0.59
N SER A 93 -3.49 -13.68 -0.09
CA SER A 93 -4.13 -14.69 0.76
C SER A 93 -4.43 -16.01 0.05
N TRP A 94 -4.59 -16.00 -1.27
CA TRP A 94 -4.88 -17.21 -2.06
C TRP A 94 -3.63 -17.79 -2.74
N SER A 95 -2.48 -17.10 -2.66
CA SER A 95 -1.33 -17.34 -3.54
C SER A 95 -0.81 -18.80 -3.51
N PRO A 96 -1.09 -19.61 -4.57
CA PRO A 96 -0.70 -21.01 -4.60
C PRO A 96 0.69 -21.23 -5.23
N ASN A 97 1.31 -20.17 -5.76
CA ASN A 97 2.60 -20.26 -6.44
C ASN A 97 3.43 -18.99 -6.21
N SER A 98 4.75 -19.15 -6.20
CA SER A 98 5.74 -18.07 -6.00
C SER A 98 5.54 -16.87 -6.94
N VAL A 99 5.16 -17.12 -8.20
CA VAL A 99 4.86 -16.07 -9.20
C VAL A 99 3.64 -15.25 -8.81
N VAL A 100 2.60 -15.88 -8.26
CA VAL A 100 1.39 -15.18 -7.81
C VAL A 100 1.71 -14.30 -6.61
N THR A 101 2.53 -14.79 -5.67
CA THR A 101 3.00 -14.01 -4.51
C THR A 101 3.81 -12.80 -4.97
N LEU A 102 4.70 -12.99 -5.95
CA LEU A 102 5.51 -11.94 -6.54
C LEU A 102 4.67 -10.85 -7.18
N VAL A 103 3.72 -11.21 -8.05
CA VAL A 103 2.84 -10.25 -8.73
C VAL A 103 1.94 -9.54 -7.73
N ALA A 104 1.40 -10.26 -6.75
CA ALA A 104 0.53 -9.67 -5.74
C ALA A 104 1.30 -8.70 -4.82
N LEU A 105 2.56 -9.02 -4.45
CA LEU A 105 3.45 -8.10 -3.71
C LEU A 105 3.80 -6.85 -4.51
N PHE A 106 4.04 -7.01 -5.81
CA PHE A 106 4.28 -5.89 -6.71
C PHE A 106 3.05 -4.97 -6.80
N LEU A 107 1.86 -5.55 -7.01
CA LEU A 107 0.60 -4.81 -7.09
C LEU A 107 0.25 -4.11 -5.78
N THR A 108 0.43 -4.77 -4.63
CA THR A 108 0.23 -4.13 -3.32
C THR A 108 1.18 -2.96 -3.13
N GLY A 109 2.46 -3.09 -3.49
CA GLY A 109 3.43 -2.00 -3.44
C GLY A 109 3.04 -0.81 -4.33
N LEU A 110 2.67 -1.09 -5.57
CA LEU A 110 2.24 -0.09 -6.55
C LEU A 110 1.01 0.69 -6.07
N ALA A 111 0.00 0.00 -5.54
CA ALA A 111 -1.20 0.61 -5.02
C ALA A 111 -0.94 1.37 -3.69
N ALA A 112 -0.05 0.87 -2.84
CA ALA A 112 0.29 1.49 -1.56
C ALA A 112 0.98 2.85 -1.70
N ALA A 113 1.70 3.08 -2.80
CA ALA A 113 2.25 4.40 -3.14
C ALA A 113 1.16 5.48 -3.28
N GLY A 114 0.02 5.12 -3.89
CA GLY A 114 -1.13 6.02 -4.04
C GLY A 114 -1.70 6.48 -2.71
N VAL A 115 -1.80 5.56 -1.74
CA VAL A 115 -2.27 5.89 -0.39
C VAL A 115 -1.23 6.74 0.35
N TRP A 116 0.05 6.35 0.31
CA TRP A 116 1.10 7.04 1.06
C TRP A 116 1.32 8.49 0.62
N ILE A 117 1.28 8.78 -0.69
CA ILE A 117 1.52 10.12 -1.21
C ILE A 117 0.32 11.05 -0.97
N THR A 118 -0.89 10.52 -1.10
CA THR A 118 -2.12 11.35 -1.03
C THR A 118 -2.57 11.63 0.40
N THR A 119 -2.33 10.70 1.33
CA THR A 119 -2.86 10.78 2.70
C THR A 119 -2.30 11.98 3.50
N PRO A 120 -0.99 12.28 3.49
CA PRO A 120 -0.45 13.47 4.16
C PRO A 120 -1.02 14.78 3.59
N ALA A 121 -1.18 14.86 2.28
CA ALA A 121 -1.75 16.03 1.61
C ALA A 121 -3.26 16.19 1.91
N LEU A 122 -4.02 15.09 2.00
CA LEU A 122 -5.39 15.09 2.50
C LEU A 122 -5.47 15.53 3.97
N ALA A 123 -4.57 15.03 4.82
CA ALA A 123 -4.51 15.43 6.23
C ALA A 123 -4.20 16.92 6.39
N ALA A 124 -3.25 17.46 5.60
CA ALA A 124 -2.94 18.89 5.56
C ALA A 124 -4.16 19.74 5.16
N ASN A 125 -4.91 19.31 4.14
CA ASN A 125 -6.15 19.98 3.73
C ASN A 125 -7.24 19.95 4.83
N ILE A 126 -7.32 18.87 5.62
CA ILE A 126 -8.29 18.75 6.72
C ILE A 126 -7.91 19.66 7.90
N LEU A 127 -6.61 19.76 8.20
CA LEU A 127 -6.08 20.60 9.28
C LEU A 127 -6.14 22.10 8.95
N GLY A 128 -5.95 22.46 7.67
CA GLY A 128 -6.02 23.83 7.16
C GLY A 128 -4.78 24.68 7.51
N PRO A 129 -4.56 25.81 6.85
CA PRO A 129 -3.35 26.64 6.98
C PRO A 129 -3.21 27.40 8.31
N ASN A 130 -4.22 27.37 9.18
CA ASN A 130 -4.23 28.11 10.46
C ASN A 130 -3.77 27.25 11.66
N ARG A 131 -2.86 26.30 11.42
CA ARG A 131 -2.05 25.65 12.44
C ARG A 131 -0.62 25.49 11.94
#